data_AF-A0A7X6GED2-F1
#
_entry.id   AF-A0A7X6GED2-F1
#
_cell.length_a   1.000
_cell.length_b   1.000
_cell.length_c   1.000
_cell.angle_alpha   90.00
_cell.angle_beta   90.00
_cell.angle_gamma   90.00
#
_symmetry.space_group_name_H-M   'P 1'
#
loop_
_entity.id
_entity.type
_entity.pdbx_description
1 polymer ?
#
loop_
_entity_poly.entity_id
_entity_poly.type
_entity_poly.pdbx_seq_one_letter_code
_entity_poly.pdbx_strand_id
1 'polypeptide(L)'
;MKRTVLFDNLMYPILLILFMVGLHYISGTIKFPVESSDAQRDFNTAMGTSLLSGVFLLSIRILQQKVANNLLLALHVIKKHNDFGLHRRILSERFKKQLIWAISIGFIMPLLYMISEGVIERIHEKEVFIVAMSAIPFWLLLSLFIMQLTTVNRYLWKFLSDDTVDAMGKLKLYKYVISLTVTTVITTSMVFLVIPVFWINQPIHLFDAIFISCLFAFFVVFLFTPLIYFHHQVKKIKLAVAKEIDKTIAQLIKQSLVEEKSKEIEHLLHVKETLCDPKSSWKL
;
A
#
# COMPACT_ATOMS: atom_id res chain seq x y z
N MET A 1 -0.10 -21.25 10.43
CA MET A 1 0.59 -20.44 9.40
C MET A 1 0.23 -18.95 9.36
N LYS A 2 -1.04 -18.53 9.59
CA LYS A 2 -1.40 -17.09 9.62
C LYS A 2 -0.90 -16.30 10.86
N ARG A 3 -0.79 -16.96 12.02
CA ARG A 3 -0.44 -16.30 13.30
C ARG A 3 1.04 -15.90 13.37
N THR A 4 1.94 -16.73 12.82
CA THR A 4 3.39 -16.46 12.75
C THR A 4 3.68 -15.28 11.82
N VAL A 5 3.05 -15.24 10.64
CA VAL A 5 3.20 -14.14 9.68
C VAL A 5 2.77 -12.78 10.25
N LEU A 6 1.66 -12.74 11.00
CA LEU A 6 1.18 -11.50 11.62
C LEU A 6 2.16 -11.02 12.70
N PHE A 7 2.63 -11.94 13.55
CA PHE A 7 3.62 -11.65 14.57
C PHE A 7 4.93 -11.16 13.96
N ASP A 8 5.43 -11.85 12.94
CA ASP A 8 6.66 -11.50 12.23
C ASP A 8 6.56 -10.09 11.63
N ASN A 9 5.41 -9.73 11.05
CA ASN A 9 5.17 -8.42 10.46
C ASN A 9 5.07 -7.29 11.50
N LEU A 10 4.51 -7.55 12.68
CA LEU A 10 4.29 -6.56 13.74
C LEU A 10 5.51 -6.35 14.64
N MET A 11 6.33 -7.37 14.85
CA MET A 11 7.43 -7.33 15.82
C MET A 11 8.40 -6.17 15.54
N TYR A 12 8.94 -6.07 14.33
CA TYR A 12 9.92 -5.02 13.99
C TYR A 12 9.35 -3.59 14.05
N PRO A 13 8.15 -3.29 13.49
CA PRO A 13 7.48 -2.01 13.71
C PRO A 13 7.29 -1.63 15.17
N ILE A 14 6.82 -2.56 16.01
CA ILE A 14 6.60 -2.31 17.43
C ILE A 14 7.93 -2.04 18.15
N LEU A 15 8.96 -2.85 17.89
CA LEU A 15 10.29 -2.64 18.46
C LEU A 15 10.87 -1.28 18.05
N LEU A 16 10.68 -0.86 16.80
CA LEU A 16 11.11 0.46 16.33
C LEU A 16 10.40 1.59 17.08
N ILE A 17 9.07 1.50 17.23
CA ILE A 17 8.29 2.49 17.99
C ILE A 17 8.79 2.54 19.44
N LEU A 18 8.89 1.40 20.11
CA LEU A 18 9.34 1.33 21.51
C LEU A 18 10.75 1.88 21.68
N PHE A 19 11.65 1.58 20.75
CA PHE A 19 13.01 2.09 20.76
C PHE A 19 13.04 3.62 20.60
N MET A 20 12.34 4.17 19.61
CA MET A 20 12.30 5.63 19.38
C MET A 20 11.62 6.38 20.54
N VAL A 21 10.49 5.87 21.04
CA VAL A 21 9.81 6.43 22.21
C VAL A 21 10.72 6.38 23.45
N GLY A 22 11.42 5.26 23.67
CA GLY A 22 12.39 5.13 24.76
C GLY A 22 13.53 6.14 24.65
N LEU A 23 14.07 6.35 23.44
CA LEU A 23 15.08 7.38 23.21
C LEU A 23 14.57 8.78 23.54
N HIS A 24 13.35 9.11 23.11
CA HIS A 24 12.72 10.41 23.38
C HIS A 24 12.35 10.63 24.84
N TYR A 25 12.03 9.56 25.56
CA TYR A 25 11.82 9.61 27.00
C TYR A 25 13.14 9.90 27.73
N ILE A 26 14.22 9.19 27.39
CA ILE A 26 15.55 9.37 27.99
C ILE A 26 16.17 10.73 27.61
N SER A 27 15.86 11.25 26.42
CA SER A 27 16.34 12.58 26.01
C SER A 27 15.70 13.72 26.78
N GLY A 28 14.52 13.50 27.37
CA GLY A 28 13.73 14.53 28.04
C GLY A 28 12.66 15.16 27.14
N THR A 29 12.55 14.73 25.88
CA THR A 29 11.56 15.25 24.92
C THR A 29 10.14 14.79 25.26
N ILE A 30 9.98 13.55 25.72
CA ILE A 30 8.69 13.03 26.23
C ILE A 30 8.69 13.21 27.75
N LYS A 31 8.24 14.38 28.22
CA LYS A 31 8.11 14.73 29.64
C LYS A 31 6.69 15.19 29.96
N PHE A 32 6.23 14.92 31.17
CA PHE A 32 4.96 15.43 31.70
C PHE A 32 5.18 16.08 33.07
N PRO A 33 4.57 17.23 33.39
CA PRO A 33 3.74 18.07 32.51
C PRO A 33 4.55 18.73 31.38
N VAL A 34 3.87 19.10 30.29
CA VAL A 34 4.47 19.85 29.18
C VAL A 34 4.43 21.34 29.54
N GLU A 35 5.60 21.97 29.61
CA GLU A 35 5.77 23.28 30.25
C GLU A 35 5.64 24.47 29.29
N SER A 36 5.80 24.27 27.97
CA SER A 36 5.79 25.34 26.97
C SER A 36 5.25 24.88 25.61
N SER A 37 4.92 25.84 24.72
CA SER A 37 4.49 25.54 23.35
C SER A 37 5.60 24.83 22.55
N ASP A 38 6.85 25.25 22.72
CA ASP A 38 8.01 24.60 22.12
C ASP A 38 8.18 23.16 22.60
N ALA A 39 8.04 22.92 23.90
CA ALA A 39 8.08 21.58 24.47
C ALA A 39 6.92 20.70 23.96
N GLN A 40 5.73 21.27 23.75
CA GLN A 40 4.59 20.58 23.15
C GLN A 40 4.87 20.19 21.69
N ARG A 41 5.49 21.08 20.92
CA ARG A 41 5.90 20.80 19.54
C ARG A 41 6.93 19.67 19.49
N ASP A 42 7.95 19.72 20.35
CA ASP A 42 9.01 18.71 20.38
C ASP A 42 8.45 17.35 20.84
N PHE A 43 7.55 17.35 21.84
CA PHE A 43 6.80 16.16 22.28
C PHE A 43 5.99 15.55 21.13
N ASN A 44 5.18 16.36 20.45
CA ASN A 44 4.34 15.91 19.33
C ASN A 44 5.19 15.36 18.19
N THR A 45 6.32 16.00 17.90
CA THR A 45 7.24 15.57 16.85
C THR A 45 7.90 14.24 17.21
N ALA A 46 8.36 14.08 18.45
CA ALA A 46 8.89 12.82 18.95
C ALA A 46 7.88 11.67 18.85
N MET A 47 6.64 11.91 19.30
CA MET A 47 5.56 10.91 19.22
C MET A 47 5.16 10.61 17.78
N GLY A 48 4.94 11.64 16.97
CA GLY A 48 4.53 11.54 15.57
C GLY A 48 5.57 10.79 14.72
N THR A 49 6.84 11.18 14.81
CA THR A 49 7.93 10.52 14.08
C THR A 49 8.12 9.06 14.52
N SER A 50 8.01 8.76 15.81
CA SER A 50 8.11 7.39 16.34
C SER A 50 6.98 6.50 15.82
N LEU A 51 5.73 6.94 15.98
CA LEU A 51 4.56 6.18 15.57
C LEU A 51 4.52 5.97 14.05
N LEU A 52 4.74 7.04 13.27
CA LEU A 52 4.70 6.95 11.81
C LEU A 52 5.84 6.12 11.24
N SER A 53 7.04 6.16 11.82
CA SER A 53 8.14 5.28 11.41
C SER A 53 7.73 3.81 11.52
N GLY A 54 7.10 3.42 12.64
CA GLY A 54 6.55 2.08 12.79
C GLY A 54 5.46 1.77 11.77
N VAL A 55 4.49 2.68 11.56
CA VAL A 55 3.40 2.48 10.59
C VAL A 55 3.93 2.36 9.16
N PHE A 56 4.93 3.15 8.75
CA PHE A 56 5.55 3.04 7.43
C PHE A 56 6.27 1.70 7.28
N LEU A 57 7.05 1.28 8.29
CA LEU A 57 7.74 -0.01 8.24
C LEU A 57 6.74 -1.16 8.14
N LEU A 58 5.66 -1.13 8.92
CA LEU A 58 4.58 -2.11 8.83
C LEU A 58 3.94 -2.13 7.44
N SER A 59 3.62 -0.94 6.91
CA SER A 59 2.98 -0.77 5.61
C SER A 59 3.84 -1.30 4.47
N ILE A 60 5.15 -1.01 4.48
CA ILE A 60 6.11 -1.55 3.51
C ILE A 60 6.11 -3.08 3.53
N ARG A 61 6.15 -3.69 4.71
CA ARG A 61 6.20 -5.16 4.84
C ARG A 61 4.90 -5.82 4.37
N ILE A 62 3.75 -5.24 4.73
CA ILE A 62 2.44 -5.69 4.23
C ILE A 62 2.39 -5.61 2.70
N LEU A 63 2.82 -4.48 2.12
CA LEU A 63 2.86 -4.29 0.67
C LEU A 63 3.77 -5.31 -0.04
N GLN A 64 4.97 -5.53 0.50
CA GLN A 64 5.94 -6.50 -0.04
C GLN A 64 5.40 -7.93 -0.02
N GLN A 65 4.76 -8.33 1.08
CA GLN A 65 4.14 -9.64 1.17
C GLN A 65 2.96 -9.77 0.20
N LYS A 66 2.13 -8.72 0.12
CA LYS A 66 0.96 -8.72 -0.74
C LYS A 66 1.34 -8.77 -2.22
N VAL A 67 2.34 -8.01 -2.66
CA VAL A 67 2.81 -8.04 -4.04
C VAL A 67 3.43 -9.40 -4.37
N ALA A 68 4.21 -10.02 -3.47
CA ALA A 68 4.77 -11.34 -3.71
C ALA A 68 3.69 -12.41 -3.94
N ASN A 69 2.66 -12.42 -3.08
CA ASN A 69 1.53 -13.35 -3.22
C ASN A 69 0.76 -13.11 -4.52
N ASN A 70 0.41 -11.85 -4.81
CA ASN A 70 -0.36 -11.50 -6.01
C ASN A 70 0.44 -11.71 -7.30
N LEU A 71 1.76 -11.52 -7.26
CA LEU A 71 2.66 -11.80 -8.37
C LEU A 71 2.71 -13.29 -8.68
N LEU A 72 2.85 -14.15 -7.66
CA LEU A 72 2.83 -15.60 -7.84
C LEU A 72 1.52 -16.06 -8.48
N LEU A 73 0.40 -15.55 -7.99
CA LEU A 73 -0.93 -15.85 -8.53
C LEU A 73 -1.10 -15.35 -9.97
N ALA A 74 -0.63 -14.14 -10.27
CA ALA A 74 -0.67 -13.59 -11.63
C ALA A 74 0.19 -14.41 -12.61
N LEU A 75 1.40 -14.80 -12.19
CA LEU A 75 2.30 -15.65 -12.98
C LEU A 75 1.70 -17.04 -13.24
N HIS A 76 0.95 -17.59 -12.29
CA HIS A 76 0.23 -18.83 -12.50
C HIS A 76 -0.86 -18.69 -13.58
N VAL A 77 -1.63 -17.60 -13.56
CA VAL A 77 -2.67 -17.34 -14.57
C VAL A 77 -2.09 -17.22 -15.98
N ILE A 78 -0.93 -16.57 -16.15
CA ILE A 78 -0.27 -16.43 -17.45
C ILE A 78 0.66 -17.61 -17.80
N LYS A 79 0.61 -18.71 -17.04
CA LYS A 79 1.43 -19.93 -17.24
C LYS A 79 2.96 -19.70 -17.17
N LYS A 80 3.42 -18.66 -16.45
CA LYS A 80 4.85 -18.31 -16.25
C LYS A 80 5.30 -18.43 -14.78
N HIS A 81 4.77 -19.40 -14.05
CA HIS A 81 5.05 -19.56 -12.61
C HIS A 81 6.52 -19.83 -12.30
N ASN A 82 7.26 -20.48 -13.20
CA ASN A 82 8.70 -20.73 -13.07
C ASN A 82 9.54 -19.43 -13.07
N ASP A 83 9.00 -18.33 -13.59
CA ASP A 83 9.69 -17.03 -13.65
C ASP A 83 9.57 -16.24 -12.34
N PHE A 84 8.90 -16.77 -11.31
CA PHE A 84 8.70 -16.05 -10.04
C PHE A 84 10.02 -15.59 -9.41
N GLY A 85 11.05 -16.43 -9.45
CA GLY A 85 12.39 -16.08 -8.94
C GLY A 85 12.99 -14.87 -9.68
N LEU A 86 12.83 -14.82 -11.00
CA LEU A 86 13.28 -13.70 -11.83
C LEU A 86 12.55 -12.40 -11.45
N HIS A 87 11.22 -12.44 -11.40
CA HIS A 87 10.42 -11.27 -11.05
C HIS A 87 10.69 -10.77 -9.62
N ARG A 88 10.88 -11.68 -8.66
CA ARG A 88 11.30 -11.36 -7.29
C ARG A 88 12.68 -10.68 -7.26
N ARG A 89 13.65 -11.16 -8.05
CA ARG A 89 14.97 -10.53 -8.18
C ARG A 89 14.86 -9.12 -8.75
N ILE A 90 14.06 -8.91 -9.79
CA ILE A 90 13.83 -7.58 -10.37
C ILE A 90 13.25 -6.61 -9.33
N LEU A 91 12.25 -7.03 -8.57
CA LEU A 91 11.66 -6.22 -7.50
C LEU A 91 12.66 -5.94 -6.37
N SER A 92 13.47 -6.94 -5.98
CA SER A 92 14.50 -6.77 -4.96
C SER A 92 15.59 -5.78 -5.37
N GLU A 93 16.06 -5.81 -6.62
CA GLU A 93 17.05 -4.85 -7.11
C GLU A 93 16.49 -3.43 -7.19
N ARG A 94 15.21 -3.28 -7.55
CA ARG A 94 14.52 -1.98 -7.47
C ARG A 94 14.41 -1.49 -6.03
N PHE A 95 14.05 -2.37 -5.10
CA PHE A 95 13.97 -2.05 -3.68
C PHE A 95 15.30 -1.52 -3.13
N LYS A 96 16.43 -2.19 -3.46
CA LYS A 96 17.77 -1.74 -3.03
C LYS A 96 18.08 -0.33 -3.53
N LYS A 97 17.81 -0.04 -4.80
CA LYS A 97 18.01 1.32 -5.36
C LYS A 97 17.14 2.35 -4.65
N GLN A 98 15.88 2.00 -4.36
CA GLN A 98 14.96 2.88 -3.65
C GLN A 98 15.36 3.11 -2.20
N LEU A 99 15.92 2.10 -1.55
CA LEU A 99 16.49 2.23 -0.21
C LEU A 99 17.64 3.24 -0.20
N ILE A 100 18.54 3.19 -1.20
CA ILE A 100 19.64 4.17 -1.33
C ILE A 100 19.07 5.60 -1.48
N TRP A 101 18.10 5.79 -2.39
CA TRP A 101 17.45 7.10 -2.54
C TRP A 101 16.72 7.56 -1.29
N ALA A 102 16.04 6.64 -0.60
CA ALA A 102 15.34 6.93 0.65
C ALA A 102 16.30 7.31 1.78
N ILE A 103 17.49 6.70 1.85
CA ILE A 103 18.55 7.11 2.79
C ILE A 103 18.95 8.55 2.53
N SER A 104 19.23 8.92 1.27
CA SER A 104 19.59 10.30 0.93
C SER A 104 18.50 11.30 1.34
N ILE A 105 17.24 11.00 1.04
CA ILE A 105 16.10 11.86 1.44
C ILE A 105 15.96 11.90 2.96
N GLY A 106 16.19 10.78 3.64
CA GLY A 106 16.17 10.65 5.10
C GLY A 106 17.13 11.60 5.81
N PHE A 107 18.28 11.92 5.22
CA PHE A 107 19.22 12.92 5.77
C PHE A 107 18.89 14.35 5.34
N ILE A 108 18.48 14.55 4.08
CA ILE A 108 18.25 15.89 3.52
C ILE A 108 17.00 16.54 4.10
N MET A 109 15.89 15.81 4.22
CA MET A 109 14.60 16.38 4.61
C MET A 109 14.55 16.91 6.05
N PRO A 110 15.11 16.23 7.08
CA PRO A 110 15.23 16.81 8.41
C PRO A 110 15.97 18.15 8.41
N LEU A 111 17.08 18.26 7.66
CA LEU A 111 17.85 19.51 7.56
C LEU A 111 17.02 20.62 6.93
N LEU A 112 16.33 20.33 5.82
CA LEU A 112 15.45 21.29 5.16
C LEU A 112 14.33 21.75 6.10
N TYR A 113 13.70 20.83 6.82
CA TYR A 113 12.65 21.14 7.79
C TYR A 113 13.16 22.04 8.92
N MET A 114 14.31 21.71 9.51
CA MET A 114 14.90 22.51 10.59
C MET A 114 15.26 23.93 10.14
N ILE A 115 15.73 24.09 8.90
CA ILE A 115 16.01 25.41 8.32
C ILE A 115 14.71 26.16 8.05
N SER A 116 13.69 25.52 7.47
CA SER A 116 12.44 26.19 7.11
C SER A 116 11.61 26.63 8.30
N GLU A 117 11.61 25.85 9.39
CA GLU A 117 10.83 26.12 10.60
C GLU A 117 11.65 26.79 11.71
N GLY A 118 12.89 27.21 11.43
CA GLY A 118 13.78 27.88 12.39
C GLY A 118 14.26 27.02 13.56
N VAL A 119 13.94 25.71 13.56
CA VAL A 119 14.32 24.76 14.62
C VAL A 119 15.84 24.60 14.72
N ILE A 120 16.57 24.90 13.64
CA ILE A 120 18.03 24.84 13.60
C ILE A 120 18.70 25.72 14.67
N GLU A 121 18.08 26.82 15.09
CA GLU A 121 18.62 27.72 16.12
C GLU A 121 18.69 27.04 17.50
N ARG A 122 17.77 26.11 17.75
CA ARG A 122 17.65 25.33 19.00
C ARG A 122 18.37 23.99 18.95
N ILE A 123 19.14 23.69 17.89
CA ILE A 123 19.80 22.37 17.73
C ILE A 123 20.81 22.03 18.83
N HIS A 124 21.28 23.04 19.57
CA HIS A 124 22.16 22.88 20.71
C HIS A 124 21.44 22.28 21.93
N GLU A 125 20.12 22.37 21.98
CA GLU A 125 19.28 21.70 22.98
C GLU A 125 19.28 20.19 22.71
N LYS A 126 19.54 19.39 23.77
CA LYS A 126 19.63 17.93 23.66
C LYS A 126 18.34 17.32 23.12
N GLU A 127 17.20 17.84 23.55
CA GLU A 127 15.86 17.41 23.18
C GLU A 127 15.64 17.58 21.68
N VAL A 128 15.96 18.76 21.14
CA VAL A 128 15.82 19.11 19.73
C VAL A 128 16.78 18.30 18.87
N PHE A 129 18.02 18.12 19.31
CA PHE A 129 18.99 17.28 18.60
C PHE A 129 18.51 15.83 18.45
N ILE A 130 17.98 15.23 19.52
CA ILE A 130 17.48 13.85 19.47
C ILE A 130 16.23 13.73 18.59
N VAL A 131 15.35 14.74 18.59
CA VAL A 131 14.21 14.82 17.66
C VAL A 131 14.67 14.92 16.20
N ALA A 132 15.68 15.73 15.91
CA ALA A 132 16.25 15.83 14.56
C ALA A 132 16.85 14.49 14.10
N MET A 133 17.57 13.80 14.97
CA MET A 133 18.14 12.48 14.68
C MET A 133 17.06 11.41 14.46
N SER A 134 15.96 11.44 15.22
CA SER A 134 14.84 10.51 15.06
C SER A 134 13.97 10.81 13.83
N ALA A 135 14.01 12.04 13.31
CA ALA A 135 13.36 12.39 12.05
C ALA A 135 14.02 11.69 10.84
N ILE A 136 15.30 11.31 10.91
CA ILE A 136 16.01 10.61 9.83
C ILE A 136 15.32 9.28 9.44
N PRO A 137 15.11 8.32 10.37
CA PRO A 137 14.41 7.09 10.03
C PRO A 137 12.96 7.33 9.59
N PHE A 138 12.29 8.36 10.13
CA PHE A 138 10.95 8.76 9.67
C PHE A 138 10.94 9.15 8.19
N TRP A 139 11.79 10.08 7.77
CA TRP A 139 11.85 10.56 6.39
C TRP A 139 12.34 9.49 5.42
N LEU A 140 13.27 8.63 5.86
CA LEU A 140 13.69 7.46 5.11
C LEU A 140 12.50 6.53 4.85
N LEU A 141 11.78 6.13 5.89
CA LEU A 141 10.69 5.16 5.78
C LEU A 141 9.50 5.71 5.01
N LEU A 142 9.17 6.99 5.17
CA LEU A 142 8.15 7.69 4.38
C LEU A 142 8.50 7.67 2.89
N SER A 143 9.72 8.05 2.55
CA SER A 143 10.20 8.08 1.16
C SER A 143 10.20 6.69 0.54
N LEU A 144 10.71 5.71 1.28
CA LEU A 144 10.72 4.32 0.85
C LEU A 144 9.30 3.79 0.66
N PHE A 145 8.37 4.12 1.56
CA PHE A 145 6.97 3.75 1.45
C PHE A 145 6.34 4.30 0.16
N ILE A 146 6.52 5.58 -0.15
CA ILE A 146 6.00 6.20 -1.39
C ILE A 146 6.58 5.51 -2.64
N MET A 147 7.90 5.24 -2.65
CA MET A 147 8.55 4.55 -3.78
C MET A 147 8.08 3.10 -3.93
N GLN A 148 7.88 2.39 -2.82
CA GLN A 148 7.34 1.02 -2.83
C GLN A 148 5.91 1.01 -3.35
N LEU A 149 5.06 1.85 -2.77
CA LEU A 149 3.66 2.01 -3.12
C LEU A 149 3.49 2.23 -4.63
N THR A 150 4.31 3.08 -5.24
CA THR A 150 4.26 3.32 -6.68
C THR A 150 4.77 2.16 -7.52
N THR A 151 5.89 1.56 -7.11
CA THR A 151 6.59 0.55 -7.90
C THR A 151 5.86 -0.78 -7.91
N VAL A 152 5.39 -1.25 -6.76
CA VAL A 152 4.74 -2.57 -6.64
C VAL A 152 3.40 -2.59 -7.37
N ASN A 153 2.62 -1.51 -7.25
CA ASN A 153 1.35 -1.37 -7.98
C ASN A 153 1.60 -1.38 -9.49
N ARG A 154 2.44 -0.46 -9.99
CA ARG A 154 2.76 -0.39 -11.44
C ARG A 154 3.36 -1.68 -11.99
N TYR A 155 4.13 -2.41 -11.18
CA TYR A 155 4.74 -3.67 -11.63
C TYR A 155 3.68 -4.73 -11.92
N LEU A 156 2.69 -4.89 -11.04
CA LEU A 156 1.62 -5.88 -11.21
C LEU A 156 0.67 -5.50 -12.36
N TRP A 157 0.50 -4.21 -12.64
CA TRP A 157 -0.35 -3.74 -13.74
C TRP A 157 0.14 -4.20 -15.12
N LYS A 158 1.45 -4.46 -15.27
CA LYS A 158 2.03 -4.93 -16.53
C LYS A 158 1.41 -6.23 -17.04
N PHE A 159 0.94 -7.07 -16.13
CA PHE A 159 0.32 -8.35 -16.50
C PHE A 159 -1.11 -8.19 -17.01
N LEU A 160 -1.76 -7.03 -16.79
CA LEU A 160 -3.12 -6.77 -17.29
C LEU A 160 -3.18 -6.61 -18.81
N SER A 161 -2.06 -6.26 -19.44
CA SER A 161 -1.92 -6.08 -20.89
C SER A 161 -1.63 -7.38 -21.64
N ASP A 162 -1.59 -8.53 -20.97
CA ASP A 162 -1.30 -9.80 -21.63
C ASP A 162 -2.54 -10.28 -22.41
N ASP A 163 -2.47 -10.20 -23.73
CA ASP A 163 -3.56 -10.61 -24.64
C ASP A 163 -3.62 -12.11 -24.90
N THR A 164 -2.64 -12.88 -24.42
CA THR A 164 -2.65 -14.35 -24.52
C THR A 164 -3.60 -15.01 -23.52
N VAL A 165 -4.13 -14.23 -22.58
CA VAL A 165 -4.99 -14.71 -21.50
C VAL A 165 -6.46 -14.56 -21.89
N ASP A 166 -7.24 -15.62 -21.64
CA ASP A 166 -8.68 -15.63 -21.84
C ASP A 166 -9.41 -14.64 -20.92
N ALA A 167 -10.70 -14.39 -21.18
CA ALA A 167 -11.47 -13.41 -20.43
C ALA A 167 -11.57 -13.73 -18.93
N MET A 168 -11.62 -15.01 -18.58
CA MET A 168 -11.66 -15.47 -17.18
C MET A 168 -10.31 -15.25 -16.47
N GLY A 169 -9.19 -15.55 -17.13
CA GLY A 169 -7.87 -15.25 -16.63
C GLY A 169 -7.63 -13.76 -16.48
N LYS A 170 -8.08 -12.93 -17.45
CA LYS A 170 -8.04 -11.46 -17.33
C LYS A 170 -8.79 -10.98 -16.08
N LEU A 171 -9.98 -11.54 -15.80
CA LEU A 171 -10.73 -11.22 -14.57
C LEU A 171 -9.94 -11.54 -13.29
N LYS A 172 -9.27 -12.71 -13.25
CA LYS A 172 -8.39 -13.09 -12.11
C LYS A 172 -7.21 -12.13 -11.95
N LEU A 173 -6.57 -11.72 -13.04
CA LEU A 173 -5.47 -10.75 -13.00
C LEU A 173 -5.93 -9.40 -12.44
N TYR A 174 -7.08 -8.88 -12.90
CA TYR A 174 -7.67 -7.67 -12.33
C TYR A 174 -7.98 -7.82 -10.84
N LYS A 175 -8.48 -8.97 -10.39
CA LYS A 175 -8.72 -9.25 -8.96
C LYS A 175 -7.42 -9.12 -8.16
N TYR A 176 -6.31 -9.68 -8.63
CA TYR A 176 -5.03 -9.60 -7.92
C TYR A 176 -4.49 -8.17 -7.89
N VAL A 177 -4.64 -7.41 -8.98
CA VAL A 177 -4.28 -5.99 -9.01
C VAL A 177 -5.12 -5.17 -8.03
N ILE A 178 -6.45 -5.30 -8.09
CA ILE A 178 -7.36 -4.59 -7.17
C ILE A 178 -7.06 -4.95 -5.72
N SER A 179 -6.77 -6.22 -5.42
CA SER A 179 -6.43 -6.64 -4.06
C SER A 179 -5.16 -5.95 -3.53
N LEU A 180 -4.16 -5.71 -4.38
CA LEU A 180 -2.96 -4.94 -4.01
C LEU A 180 -3.29 -3.45 -3.82
N THR A 181 -4.08 -2.86 -4.72
CA THR A 181 -4.49 -1.46 -4.63
C THR A 181 -5.33 -1.18 -3.38
N VAL A 182 -6.28 -2.06 -3.03
CA VAL A 182 -7.05 -1.97 -1.79
C VAL A 182 -6.14 -2.06 -0.56
N THR A 183 -5.18 -2.98 -0.56
CA THR A 183 -4.19 -3.09 0.52
C THR A 183 -3.41 -1.79 0.67
N THR A 184 -3.03 -1.19 -0.46
CA THR A 184 -2.33 0.09 -0.50
C THR A 184 -3.17 1.22 0.10
N VAL A 185 -4.45 1.31 -0.28
CA VAL A 185 -5.41 2.28 0.30
C VAL A 185 -5.50 2.11 1.81
N ILE A 186 -5.70 0.88 2.30
CA ILE A 186 -5.79 0.59 3.75
C ILE A 186 -4.53 1.03 4.48
N THR A 187 -3.34 0.67 3.97
CA THR A 187 -2.07 1.07 4.61
C THR A 187 -1.84 2.58 4.58
N THR A 188 -2.20 3.26 3.49
CA THR A 188 -2.12 4.73 3.41
C THR A 188 -3.12 5.40 4.36
N SER A 189 -4.33 4.86 4.52
CA SER A 189 -5.30 5.37 5.49
C SER A 189 -4.77 5.27 6.93
N MET A 190 -4.07 4.19 7.28
CA MET A 190 -3.42 4.06 8.60
C MET A 190 -2.39 5.17 8.85
N VAL A 191 -1.62 5.56 7.83
CA VAL A 191 -0.69 6.70 7.93
C VAL A 191 -1.43 7.99 8.22
N PHE A 192 -2.50 8.29 7.48
CA PHE A 192 -3.29 9.51 7.68
C PHE A 192 -3.98 9.59 9.04
N LEU A 193 -4.29 8.46 9.68
CA LEU A 193 -4.86 8.44 11.03
C LEU A 193 -3.86 8.91 12.11
N VAL A 194 -2.55 8.73 11.88
CA VAL A 194 -1.51 9.08 12.86
C VAL A 194 -0.96 10.48 12.64
N ILE A 195 -1.00 10.99 11.41
CA ILE A 195 -0.52 12.32 11.02
C ILE A 195 -0.98 13.45 11.98
N PRO A 196 -2.25 13.53 12.43
CA PRO A 196 -2.70 14.59 13.35
C PRO A 196 -1.94 14.71 14.68
N VAL A 197 -1.20 13.67 15.10
CA VAL A 197 -0.39 13.68 16.34
C VAL A 197 0.61 14.84 16.37
N PHE A 198 1.11 15.29 15.21
CA PHE A 198 2.06 16.41 15.15
C PHE A 198 1.48 17.75 15.65
N TRP A 199 0.16 17.96 15.56
CA TRP A 199 -0.46 19.26 15.86
C TRP A 199 -1.44 19.21 17.04
N ILE A 200 -1.32 18.21 17.92
CA ILE A 200 -2.11 18.20 19.15
C ILE A 200 -1.76 19.44 19.98
N ASN A 201 -2.74 20.31 20.20
CA ASN A 201 -2.56 21.59 20.92
C ASN A 201 -1.47 22.50 20.30
N GLN A 202 -1.21 22.37 19.00
CA GLN A 202 -0.27 23.22 18.26
C GLN A 202 -0.91 23.67 16.93
N PRO A 203 -0.60 24.88 16.44
CA PRO A 203 -1.04 25.29 15.11
C PRO A 203 -0.33 24.46 14.04
N ILE A 204 -0.96 24.32 12.87
CA ILE A 204 -0.34 23.68 11.71
C ILE A 204 0.61 24.68 11.06
N HIS A 205 1.88 24.34 10.97
CA HIS A 205 2.90 25.15 10.32
C HIS A 205 2.75 25.15 8.79
N LEU A 206 3.25 26.19 8.12
CA LEU A 206 3.08 26.35 6.67
C LEU A 206 3.75 25.21 5.89
N PHE A 207 4.95 24.79 6.29
CA PHE A 207 5.64 23.67 5.64
C PHE A 207 4.79 22.40 5.70
N ASP A 208 4.27 22.09 6.89
CA ASP A 208 3.43 20.91 7.13
C ASP A 208 2.14 20.96 6.30
N ALA A 209 1.47 22.10 6.26
CA ALA A 209 0.25 22.29 5.47
C ALA A 209 0.48 22.02 3.98
N ILE A 210 1.55 22.60 3.41
CA ILE A 210 1.92 22.38 2.00
C ILE A 210 2.28 20.91 1.78
N PHE A 211 3.14 20.35 2.63
CA PHE A 211 3.62 18.98 2.51
C PHE A 211 2.48 17.96 2.55
N ILE A 212 1.58 18.07 3.52
CA ILE A 212 0.43 17.18 3.67
C ILE A 212 -0.54 17.34 2.50
N SER A 213 -0.77 18.58 2.04
CA SER A 213 -1.63 18.83 0.89
C SER A 213 -1.09 18.16 -0.37
N CYS A 214 0.22 18.29 -0.63
CA CYS A 214 0.89 17.60 -1.74
C CYS A 214 0.82 16.07 -1.59
N LEU A 215 1.06 15.56 -0.39
CA LEU A 215 1.02 14.13 -0.09
C LEU A 215 -0.40 13.55 -0.26
N PHE A 216 -1.41 14.26 0.21
CA PHE A 216 -2.82 13.90 0.05
C PHE A 216 -3.23 13.92 -1.41
N ALA A 217 -2.92 14.99 -2.16
CA ALA A 217 -3.20 15.07 -3.59
C ALA A 217 -2.53 13.91 -4.36
N PHE A 218 -1.26 13.62 -4.05
CA PHE A 218 -0.54 12.50 -4.63
C PHE A 218 -1.25 11.16 -4.38
N PHE A 219 -1.66 10.87 -3.14
CA PHE A 219 -2.34 9.62 -2.82
C PHE A 219 -3.73 9.55 -3.43
N VAL A 220 -4.48 10.65 -3.48
CA VAL A 220 -5.80 10.65 -4.12
C VAL A 220 -5.68 10.26 -5.59
N VAL A 221 -4.79 10.93 -6.32
CA VAL A 221 -4.56 10.66 -7.75
C VAL A 221 -3.99 9.27 -7.97
N PHE A 222 -3.03 8.83 -7.15
CA PHE A 222 -2.34 7.56 -7.36
C PHE A 222 -3.15 6.34 -6.90
N LEU A 223 -4.05 6.48 -5.92
CA LEU A 223 -4.80 5.34 -5.37
C LEU A 223 -6.20 5.20 -5.96
N PHE A 224 -6.96 6.30 -6.09
CA PHE A 224 -8.35 6.21 -6.52
C PHE A 224 -8.49 6.13 -8.04
N THR A 225 -7.71 6.88 -8.80
CA THR A 225 -7.76 6.83 -10.27
C THR A 225 -7.58 5.42 -10.83
N PRO A 226 -6.54 4.64 -10.46
CA PRO A 226 -6.41 3.28 -10.97
C PRO A 226 -7.50 2.34 -10.45
N LEU A 227 -7.98 2.53 -9.22
CA LEU A 227 -9.05 1.70 -8.66
C LEU A 227 -10.35 1.85 -9.45
N ILE A 228 -10.73 3.09 -9.78
CA ILE A 228 -11.89 3.39 -10.61
C ILE A 228 -11.71 2.80 -12.02
N TYR A 229 -10.54 3.00 -12.62
CA TYR A 229 -10.23 2.46 -13.94
C TYR A 229 -10.34 0.93 -13.98
N PHE A 230 -9.74 0.22 -13.02
CA PHE A 230 -9.79 -1.24 -12.96
C PHE A 230 -11.21 -1.76 -12.67
N HIS A 231 -11.97 -1.07 -11.82
CA HIS A 231 -13.36 -1.42 -11.57
C HIS A 231 -14.22 -1.35 -12.83
N HIS A 232 -14.06 -0.28 -13.63
CA HIS A 232 -14.75 -0.15 -14.92
C HIS A 232 -14.36 -1.26 -15.91
N GLN A 233 -13.07 -1.58 -16.00
CA GLN A 233 -12.60 -2.66 -16.88
C GLN A 233 -13.14 -4.02 -16.47
N VAL A 234 -13.17 -4.33 -15.16
CA VAL A 234 -13.78 -5.56 -14.64
C VAL A 234 -15.27 -5.64 -15.01
N LYS A 235 -16.03 -4.54 -14.83
CA LYS A 235 -17.44 -4.50 -15.20
C LYS A 235 -17.65 -4.78 -16.70
N LYS A 236 -16.82 -4.18 -17.55
CA LYS A 236 -16.85 -4.39 -19.01
C LYS A 236 -16.57 -5.85 -19.38
N ILE A 237 -15.55 -6.47 -18.79
CA ILE A 237 -15.18 -7.87 -19.05
C ILE A 237 -16.30 -8.81 -18.57
N LYS A 238 -16.83 -8.61 -17.36
CA LYS A 238 -17.95 -9.41 -16.84
C LYS A 238 -19.16 -9.39 -17.76
N LEU A 239 -19.52 -8.21 -18.27
CA LEU A 239 -20.64 -8.07 -19.20
C LEU A 239 -20.38 -8.76 -20.54
N ALA A 240 -19.15 -8.72 -21.05
CA ALA A 240 -18.78 -9.41 -22.28
C ALA A 240 -18.87 -10.94 -22.12
N VAL A 241 -18.31 -11.48 -21.04
CA VAL A 241 -18.36 -12.92 -20.73
C VAL A 241 -19.80 -13.40 -20.52
N ALA A 242 -20.62 -12.64 -19.80
CA ALA A 242 -22.03 -13.01 -19.60
C ALA A 242 -22.81 -13.09 -20.92
N LYS A 243 -22.58 -12.14 -21.84
CA LYS A 243 -23.20 -12.15 -23.18
C LYS A 243 -22.73 -13.34 -24.03
N GLU A 244 -21.45 -13.69 -23.94
CA GLU A 244 -20.91 -14.85 -24.64
C GLU A 244 -21.53 -16.15 -24.13
N ILE A 245 -21.62 -16.30 -22.80
CA ILE A 245 -22.31 -17.44 -22.18
C ILE A 245 -23.77 -17.54 -22.64
N ASP A 246 -24.51 -16.41 -22.65
CA ASP A 246 -25.90 -16.39 -23.10
C ASP A 246 -26.05 -16.81 -24.56
N LYS A 247 -25.12 -16.40 -25.42
CA LYS A 247 -25.10 -16.80 -26.83
C LYS A 247 -24.83 -18.30 -26.98
N THR A 248 -23.87 -18.83 -26.23
CA THR A 248 -23.53 -20.26 -26.23
C THR A 248 -24.71 -21.10 -25.74
N ILE A 249 -25.36 -20.71 -24.64
CA ILE A 249 -26.56 -21.38 -24.14
C ILE A 249 -27.67 -21.37 -25.20
N ALA A 250 -27.95 -20.22 -25.83
CA ALA A 250 -28.97 -20.13 -26.86
C ALA A 250 -28.67 -21.02 -28.09
N GLN A 251 -27.40 -21.20 -28.45
CA GLN A 251 -26.98 -22.12 -29.52
C GLN A 251 -27.15 -23.58 -29.10
N LEU A 252 -26.75 -23.94 -27.88
CA LEU A 252 -26.89 -25.31 -27.34
C LEU A 252 -28.36 -25.72 -27.21
N ILE A 253 -29.24 -24.81 -26.76
CA ILE A 253 -30.69 -25.04 -26.70
C ILE A 253 -31.26 -25.30 -28.10
N LYS A 254 -30.86 -24.51 -29.11
CA LYS A 254 -31.30 -24.70 -30.51
C LYS A 254 -30.83 -26.03 -31.12
N GLN A 255 -29.76 -26.61 -30.59
CA GLN A 255 -29.20 -27.89 -31.04
C GLN A 255 -29.70 -29.09 -30.22
N SER A 256 -30.60 -28.90 -29.24
CA SER A 256 -30.86 -29.92 -28.23
C SER A 256 -31.86 -31.02 -28.66
N LEU A 257 -31.37 -32.27 -28.63
CA LEU A 257 -32.12 -33.53 -28.45
C LEU A 257 -31.34 -34.54 -27.54
N VAL A 258 -30.27 -34.12 -26.83
CA VAL A 258 -29.36 -35.03 -26.09
C VAL A 258 -29.03 -34.49 -24.69
N GLU A 259 -29.08 -35.37 -23.69
CA GLU A 259 -28.90 -35.13 -22.24
C GLU A 259 -27.53 -34.51 -21.88
N GLU A 260 -26.48 -34.81 -22.65
CA GLU A 260 -25.12 -34.26 -22.47
C GLU A 260 -25.07 -32.73 -22.65
N LYS A 261 -25.90 -32.19 -23.56
CA LYS A 261 -26.01 -30.75 -23.79
C LYS A 261 -26.74 -30.02 -22.66
N SER A 262 -27.60 -30.73 -21.92
CA SER A 262 -28.30 -30.19 -20.73
C SER A 262 -27.32 -29.93 -19.58
N LYS A 263 -26.41 -30.87 -19.30
CA LYS A 263 -25.38 -30.71 -18.27
C LYS A 263 -24.41 -29.57 -18.57
N GLU A 264 -24.06 -29.39 -19.85
CA GLU A 264 -23.22 -28.27 -20.30
C GLU A 264 -23.91 -26.90 -20.09
N ILE A 265 -25.23 -26.83 -20.33
CA ILE A 265 -26.05 -25.63 -20.07
C ILE A 265 -26.10 -25.32 -18.57
N GLU A 266 -26.34 -26.30 -17.70
CA GLU A 266 -26.37 -26.11 -16.24
C GLU A 266 -25.03 -25.58 -15.71
N HIS A 267 -23.92 -26.13 -16.20
CA HIS A 267 -22.58 -25.64 -15.83
C HIS A 267 -22.38 -24.18 -16.26
N LEU A 268 -22.74 -23.82 -17.50
CA LEU A 268 -22.62 -22.45 -17.99
C LEU A 268 -23.51 -21.45 -17.24
N LEU A 269 -24.74 -21.85 -16.89
CA LEU A 269 -25.64 -21.06 -16.05
C LEU A 269 -25.05 -20.82 -14.66
N HIS A 270 -24.51 -21.87 -14.03
CA HIS A 270 -23.84 -21.74 -12.73
C HIS A 270 -22.63 -20.79 -12.81
N VAL A 271 -21.80 -20.88 -13.86
CA VAL A 271 -20.67 -19.95 -14.07
C VAL A 271 -21.16 -18.51 -14.24
N LYS A 272 -22.24 -18.29 -15.01
CA LYS A 272 -22.84 -16.96 -15.19
C LYS A 272 -23.39 -16.40 -13.89
N GLU A 273 -24.16 -17.18 -13.13
CA GLU A 273 -24.68 -16.77 -11.83
C GLU A 273 -23.54 -16.37 -10.89
N THR A 274 -22.48 -17.18 -10.84
CA THR A 274 -21.31 -16.87 -10.02
C THR A 274 -20.57 -15.61 -10.50
N LEU A 275 -20.55 -15.30 -11.80
CA LEU A 275 -19.92 -14.08 -12.34
C LEU A 275 -20.75 -12.80 -12.11
N CYS A 276 -22.07 -12.93 -12.25
CA CYS A 276 -23.06 -11.84 -12.21
C CYS A 276 -23.62 -11.57 -10.82
N ASP A 277 -23.46 -12.48 -9.87
CA ASP A 277 -23.92 -12.28 -8.49
C ASP A 277 -23.20 -11.07 -7.85
N PRO A 278 -23.95 -10.03 -7.41
CA PRO A 278 -23.36 -8.89 -6.71
C PRO A 278 -22.64 -9.29 -5.41
N LYS A 279 -23.04 -10.40 -4.77
CA LYS A 279 -22.41 -10.94 -3.54
C LYS A 279 -21.16 -11.79 -3.82
N SER A 280 -20.95 -12.28 -5.03
CA SER A 280 -19.76 -13.07 -5.39
C SER A 280 -18.53 -12.22 -5.72
N SER A 281 -18.69 -10.89 -5.79
CA SER A 281 -17.69 -9.90 -6.23
C SER A 281 -16.31 -10.02 -5.57
N TRP A 282 -16.18 -10.80 -4.50
CA TRP A 282 -14.92 -11.04 -3.78
C TRP A 282 -14.57 -12.50 -3.47
N LYS A 283 -15.39 -13.51 -3.87
CA LYS A 283 -15.22 -14.91 -3.44
C LYS A 283 -14.60 -15.91 -4.43
N LEU A 284 -14.25 -15.50 -5.67
CA LEU A 284 -13.54 -16.34 -6.66
C LEU A 284 -12.05 -16.03 -6.72
#